data_AF-A0A838F566-F1
#
_entry.id   AF-A0A838F566-F1
#
_cell.length_a   1.000
_cell.length_b   1.000
_cell.length_c   1.000
_cell.angle_alpha   90.00
_cell.angle_beta   90.00
_cell.angle_gamma   90.00
#
_symmetry.space_group_name_H-M   'P 1'
#
loop_
_entity.id
_entity.type
_entity.pdbx_description
1 polymer ?
#
loop_
_entity_poly.entity_id
_entity_poly.type
_entity_poly.pdbx_seq_one_letter_code
_entity_poly.pdbx_strand_id
1 'polypeptide(L)'
;DSVQNRMVRLDIEQSDNDSMYLVAIHTSRGKSYEHAKDLAAEINYSYSVTDSVMVLPNYFNLSTASKYRGQNVKLILKLPTGKSVTLDKSLRDMLDNVDNVSDTWDWDMLGHKWQMTSEGLECQNCPEEKKRKKFRRENTVNIDTNGIHIQSGTSSDY
;
A
#
# COMPACT_ATOMS: atom_id res chain seq x y z
N ASP A 1 7.47 -2.21 -31.47
CA ASP A 1 6.86 -3.21 -30.56
C ASP A 1 7.12 -2.83 -29.10
N SER A 2 6.22 -3.22 -28.20
CA SER A 2 6.34 -2.98 -26.76
C SER A 2 5.82 -4.17 -25.95
N VAL A 3 6.31 -4.32 -24.72
CA VAL A 3 5.86 -5.33 -23.75
C VAL A 3 5.26 -4.63 -22.54
N GLN A 4 4.16 -5.17 -22.04
CA GLN A 4 3.52 -4.68 -20.81
C GLN A 4 4.28 -5.18 -19.58
N ASN A 5 4.57 -4.27 -18.65
CA ASN A 5 5.13 -4.58 -17.35
C ASN A 5 4.14 -4.15 -16.25
N ARG A 6 3.85 -5.06 -15.32
CA ARG A 6 2.84 -4.86 -14.25
C ARG A 6 3.42 -4.33 -12.94
N MET A 7 4.68 -3.91 -12.91
CA MET A 7 5.30 -3.32 -11.72
C MET A 7 4.84 -1.87 -11.50
N VAL A 8 3.54 -1.71 -11.24
CA VAL A 8 2.89 -0.44 -10.88
C VAL A 8 2.29 -0.60 -9.50
N ARG A 9 2.76 0.19 -8.54
CA ARG A 9 2.27 0.19 -7.16
C ARG A 9 1.59 1.50 -6.83
N LEU A 10 0.57 1.44 -5.98
CA LEU A 10 -0.17 2.58 -5.48
C LEU A 10 -0.03 2.65 -3.96
N ASP A 11 0.36 3.81 -3.50
CA ASP A 11 0.41 4.22 -2.12
C ASP A 11 -0.49 5.45 -1.92
N ILE A 12 -0.91 5.70 -0.69
CA ILE A 12 -1.76 6.84 -0.33
C ILE A 12 -1.16 7.48 0.91
N GLU A 13 -0.74 8.73 0.75
CA GLU A 13 -0.07 9.48 1.80
C GLU A 13 -0.84 10.78 2.08
N GLN A 14 -0.71 11.30 3.29
CA GLN A 14 -1.24 12.62 3.61
C GLN A 14 -0.58 13.68 2.71
N SER A 15 -1.39 14.62 2.22
CA SER A 15 -0.90 15.79 1.50
C SER A 15 -0.37 16.84 2.47
N ASP A 16 0.73 17.50 2.11
CA ASP A 16 1.33 18.59 2.89
C ASP A 16 0.53 19.91 2.82
N ASN A 17 -0.53 19.95 2.01
CA ASN A 17 -1.41 21.10 1.83
C ASN A 17 -2.84 20.64 1.49
N ASP A 18 -3.77 21.57 1.26
CA ASP A 18 -5.19 21.26 1.00
C ASP A 18 -5.48 20.70 -0.42
N SER A 19 -4.44 20.42 -1.21
CA SER A 19 -4.58 19.90 -2.57
C SER A 19 -4.45 18.38 -2.60
N MET A 20 -5.27 17.76 -3.45
CA MET A 20 -5.15 16.36 -3.82
C MET A 20 -4.38 16.25 -5.13
N TYR A 21 -3.35 15.41 -5.19
CA TYR A 21 -2.55 15.21 -6.40
C TYR A 21 -1.88 13.84 -6.42
N LEU A 22 -1.52 13.37 -7.61
CA LEU A 22 -0.82 12.10 -7.80
C LEU A 22 0.65 12.37 -8.12
N VAL A 23 1.56 11.76 -7.36
CA VAL A 23 2.99 11.73 -7.65
C VAL A 23 3.33 10.40 -8.31
N ALA A 24 3.95 10.44 -9.49
CA ALA A 24 4.46 9.24 -10.17
C ALA A 24 5.99 9.22 -10.09
N ILE A 25 6.53 8.17 -9.47
CA ILE A 25 7.97 7.95 -9.32
C ILE A 25 8.36 6.79 -10.21
N HIS A 26 9.23 7.07 -11.17
CA HIS A 26 9.80 6.07 -12.07
C HIS A 26 11.16 5.64 -11.56
N THR A 27 11.38 4.34 -11.45
CA THR A 27 12.66 3.79 -11.00
C THR A 27 13.13 2.72 -11.97
N SER A 28 14.45 2.54 -12.06
CA SER A 28 15.04 1.43 -12.77
C SER A 28 16.41 1.09 -12.16
N ARG A 29 17.02 -0.01 -12.57
CA ARG A 29 18.42 -0.36 -12.25
C ARG A 29 19.30 -0.15 -13.48
N GLY A 30 20.54 0.25 -13.24
CA GLY A 30 21.54 0.48 -14.28
C GLY A 30 22.93 0.12 -13.78
N LYS A 31 23.87 -0.02 -14.73
CA LYS A 31 25.30 -0.19 -14.42
C LYS A 31 25.92 1.06 -13.76
N SER A 32 25.27 2.22 -13.89
CA SER A 32 25.56 3.47 -13.21
C SER A 32 24.26 4.18 -12.85
N TYR A 33 24.36 5.23 -12.04
CA TYR A 33 23.21 6.07 -11.68
C TYR A 33 22.60 6.74 -12.92
N GLU A 34 23.42 7.32 -13.80
CA GLU A 34 22.97 8.00 -15.01
C GLU A 34 22.22 7.03 -15.93
N HIS A 35 22.76 5.83 -16.13
CA HIS A 35 22.09 4.81 -16.94
C HIS A 35 20.77 4.33 -16.33
N ALA A 36 20.68 4.21 -14.99
CA ALA A 36 19.43 3.90 -14.31
C ALA A 36 18.40 5.03 -14.46
N LYS A 37 18.86 6.28 -14.41
CA LYS A 37 18.02 7.45 -14.61
C LYS A 37 17.48 7.51 -16.04
N ASP A 38 18.32 7.28 -17.05
CA ASP A 38 17.91 7.26 -18.46
C ASP A 38 16.85 6.18 -18.72
N LEU A 39 17.07 4.96 -18.23
CA LEU A 39 16.11 3.85 -18.34
C LEU A 39 14.80 4.11 -17.59
N ALA A 40 14.83 4.85 -16.47
CA ALA A 40 13.62 5.23 -15.75
C ALA A 40 12.85 6.34 -16.48
N ALA A 41 13.55 7.25 -17.15
CA ALA A 41 12.93 8.31 -17.96
C ALA A 41 12.24 7.78 -19.23
N GLU A 42 12.64 6.61 -19.72
CA GLU A 42 11.96 5.91 -20.81
C GLU A 42 10.58 5.34 -20.42
N ILE A 43 10.28 5.24 -19.12
CA ILE A 43 8.98 4.74 -18.66
C ILE A 43 7.90 5.77 -18.99
N ASN A 44 6.96 5.36 -19.85
CA ASN A 44 5.75 6.13 -20.12
C ASN A 44 4.56 5.47 -19.41
N TYR A 45 4.13 6.10 -18.30
CA TYR A 45 2.91 5.74 -17.59
C TYR A 45 1.82 6.78 -17.88
N SER A 46 0.63 6.31 -18.22
CA SER A 46 -0.51 7.17 -18.52
C SER A 46 -1.72 6.71 -17.72
N TYR A 47 -2.46 7.67 -17.17
CA TYR A 47 -3.70 7.46 -16.43
C TYR A 47 -4.73 8.48 -16.90
N SER A 48 -6.01 8.26 -16.57
CA SER A 48 -7.09 9.19 -16.91
C SER A 48 -7.87 9.59 -15.68
N VAL A 49 -8.33 10.84 -15.65
CA VAL A 49 -9.23 11.36 -14.62
C VAL A 49 -10.47 11.89 -15.32
N THR A 50 -11.63 11.37 -14.93
CA THR A 50 -12.94 11.84 -15.39
C THR A 50 -13.77 12.15 -14.15
N ASP A 51 -14.15 13.42 -13.98
CA ASP A 51 -14.81 13.94 -12.79
C ASP A 51 -14.04 13.61 -11.50
N SER A 52 -14.60 12.72 -10.66
CA SER A 52 -14.00 12.27 -9.40
C SER A 52 -13.41 10.85 -9.49
N VAL A 53 -13.31 10.28 -10.69
CA VAL A 53 -12.83 8.92 -10.92
C VAL A 53 -11.47 8.96 -11.62
N MET A 54 -10.45 8.41 -10.96
CA MET A 54 -9.12 8.21 -11.51
C MET A 54 -8.96 6.74 -11.91
N VAL A 55 -8.65 6.49 -13.18
CA VAL A 55 -8.38 5.15 -13.70
C VAL A 55 -6.88 4.97 -13.82
N LEU A 56 -6.34 4.05 -13.04
CA LEU A 56 -4.92 3.72 -12.98
C LEU A 56 -4.69 2.35 -13.62
N PRO A 57 -4.08 2.28 -14.81
CA PRO A 57 -3.62 1.01 -15.36
C PRO A 57 -2.61 0.35 -14.42
N ASN A 58 -2.74 -0.95 -14.18
CA ASN A 58 -1.77 -1.74 -13.42
C ASN A 58 -0.53 -2.13 -14.23
N TYR A 59 -0.27 -1.44 -15.34
CA TYR A 59 0.85 -1.71 -16.22
C TYR A 59 1.36 -0.42 -16.90
N PHE A 60 2.59 -0.50 -17.41
CA PHE A 60 3.15 0.44 -18.37
C PHE A 60 3.79 -0.32 -19.52
N ASN A 61 4.01 0.37 -20.64
CA ASN A 61 4.63 -0.21 -21.82
C ASN A 61 6.13 0.09 -21.83
N LEU A 62 6.93 -0.97 -22.02
CA LEU A 62 8.36 -0.86 -22.29
C LEU A 62 8.61 -1.17 -23.77
N SER A 63 9.46 -0.37 -24.41
CA SER A 63 9.95 -0.69 -25.76
C SER A 63 10.66 -2.05 -25.75
N THR A 64 10.43 -2.88 -26.77
CA THR A 64 11.17 -4.16 -26.93
C THR A 64 12.67 -3.94 -27.17
N ALA A 65 13.07 -2.73 -27.60
CA ALA A 65 14.48 -2.35 -27.70
C ALA A 65 15.12 -2.07 -26.32
N SER A 66 14.31 -1.71 -25.32
CA SER A 66 14.77 -1.40 -23.97
C SER A 66 14.84 -2.68 -23.13
N LYS A 67 15.99 -2.92 -22.49
CA LYS A 67 16.14 -4.09 -21.61
C LYS A 67 15.37 -3.88 -20.31
N TYR A 68 14.64 -4.90 -19.87
CA TYR A 68 14.12 -4.92 -18.51
C TYR A 68 15.28 -4.96 -17.50
N ARG A 69 15.28 -3.99 -16.59
CA ARG A 69 16.24 -3.77 -15.52
C ARG A 69 15.54 -3.32 -14.25
N GLY A 70 14.40 -3.92 -13.92
CA GLY A 70 13.63 -3.53 -12.73
C GLY A 70 13.02 -2.14 -12.86
N GLN A 71 12.60 -1.76 -14.07
CA GLN A 71 11.74 -0.61 -14.27
C GLN A 71 10.45 -0.81 -13.48
N ASN A 72 10.11 0.15 -12.61
CA ASN A 72 8.88 0.15 -11.81
C ASN A 72 8.27 1.56 -11.74
N VAL A 73 6.97 1.63 -11.54
CA VAL A 73 6.21 2.85 -11.27
C VAL A 73 5.65 2.78 -9.85
N LYS A 74 6.02 3.73 -8.98
CA LYS A 74 5.33 3.98 -7.71
C LYS A 74 4.43 5.20 -7.88
N LEU A 75 3.15 5.02 -7.64
CA LEU A 75 2.16 6.09 -7.57
C LEU A 75 1.90 6.40 -6.10
N ILE A 76 1.90 7.68 -5.76
CA ILE A 76 1.55 8.16 -4.41
C ILE A 76 0.40 9.15 -4.58
N LEU A 77 -0.79 8.77 -4.14
CA LEU A 77 -1.92 9.68 -4.06
C LEU A 77 -1.76 10.52 -2.79
N LYS A 78 -1.45 11.80 -2.95
CA LYS A 78 -1.43 12.77 -1.86
C LYS A 78 -2.86 13.22 -1.57
N LEU A 79 -3.37 12.83 -0.40
CA LEU A 79 -4.74 13.06 0.03
C LEU A 79 -4.75 14.01 1.24
N PRO A 80 -5.36 15.21 1.17
CA PRO A 80 -5.41 16.12 2.30
C PRO A 80 -6.39 15.65 3.38
N THR A 81 -6.14 16.05 4.63
CA THR A 81 -7.02 15.79 5.76
C THR A 81 -8.45 16.22 5.48
N GLY A 82 -9.42 15.41 5.91
CA GLY A 82 -10.85 15.63 5.70
C GLY A 82 -11.37 15.16 4.34
N LYS A 83 -10.50 14.87 3.35
CA LYS A 83 -10.91 14.26 2.08
C LYS A 83 -10.93 12.74 2.17
N SER A 84 -11.67 12.11 1.26
CA SER A 84 -11.82 10.66 1.20
C SER A 84 -11.53 10.10 -0.19
N VAL A 85 -11.16 8.84 -0.21
CA VAL A 85 -10.99 8.02 -1.41
C VAL A 85 -11.78 6.73 -1.24
N THR A 86 -12.38 6.22 -2.33
CA THR A 86 -12.96 4.87 -2.35
C THR A 86 -12.04 3.99 -3.18
N LEU A 87 -11.56 2.90 -2.58
CA LEU A 87 -10.62 2.00 -3.24
C LEU A 87 -11.40 0.89 -3.93
N ASP A 88 -11.41 0.87 -5.26
CA ASP A 88 -12.08 -0.21 -5.99
C ASP A 88 -11.32 -1.54 -5.85
N LYS A 89 -12.04 -2.67 -5.88
CA LYS A 89 -11.46 -4.02 -5.81
C LYS A 89 -10.47 -4.30 -6.95
N SER A 90 -10.56 -3.59 -8.07
CA SER A 90 -9.62 -3.69 -9.19
C SER A 90 -8.19 -3.25 -8.81
N LEU A 91 -8.00 -2.51 -7.72
CA LEU A 91 -6.69 -2.05 -7.25
C LEU A 91 -5.89 -3.12 -6.50
N ARG A 92 -6.42 -4.35 -6.38
CA ARG A 92 -5.84 -5.45 -5.60
C ARG A 92 -4.36 -5.70 -5.83
N ASP A 93 -3.93 -5.66 -7.09
CA ASP A 93 -2.54 -5.95 -7.44
C ASP A 93 -1.63 -4.71 -7.36
N MET A 94 -2.19 -3.55 -7.03
CA MET A 94 -1.48 -2.27 -7.04
C MET A 94 -1.19 -1.75 -5.63
N LEU A 95 -2.10 -1.91 -4.66
CA LEU A 95 -1.85 -1.45 -3.29
C LEU A 95 -0.58 -2.10 -2.73
N ASP A 96 0.24 -1.30 -2.07
CA ASP A 96 1.54 -1.72 -1.55
C ASP A 96 1.83 -1.03 -0.21
N ASN A 97 1.43 -1.67 0.88
CA ASN A 97 1.63 -1.25 2.26
C ASN A 97 1.08 0.15 2.53
N VAL A 98 -0.21 0.35 2.26
CA VAL A 98 -0.88 1.62 2.52
C VAL A 98 -1.14 1.78 4.02
N ASP A 99 -0.46 2.75 4.62
CA ASP A 99 -0.59 3.03 6.05
C ASP A 99 -2.02 3.50 6.40
N ASN A 100 -2.57 2.93 7.47
CA ASN A 100 -3.89 3.27 7.99
C ASN A 100 -3.97 3.08 9.50
N VAL A 101 -4.93 3.75 10.13
CA VAL A 101 -5.03 3.84 11.60
C VAL A 101 -5.31 2.48 12.25
N SER A 102 -5.97 1.57 11.54
CA SER A 102 -6.43 0.28 12.08
C SER A 102 -5.51 -0.90 11.79
N ASP A 103 -4.33 -0.68 11.17
CA ASP A 103 -3.44 -1.76 10.71
C ASP A 103 -4.19 -2.78 9.82
N THR A 104 -5.13 -2.27 9.02
CA THR A 104 -5.92 -3.05 8.06
C THR A 104 -5.04 -3.41 6.88
N TRP A 105 -5.06 -4.68 6.48
CA TRP A 105 -4.31 -5.16 5.33
C TRP A 105 -4.82 -4.53 4.04
N ASP A 106 -3.93 -4.24 3.08
CA ASP A 106 -4.29 -3.64 1.78
C ASP A 106 -5.47 -4.33 1.10
N TRP A 107 -5.52 -5.67 1.14
CA TRP A 107 -6.62 -6.43 0.52
C TRP A 107 -7.97 -6.22 1.20
N ASP A 108 -7.98 -5.92 2.50
CA ASP A 108 -9.16 -5.62 3.31
C ASP A 108 -9.54 -4.13 3.20
N MET A 109 -8.65 -3.27 2.68
CA MET A 109 -8.97 -1.87 2.38
C MET A 109 -9.84 -1.72 1.13
N LEU A 110 -9.80 -2.69 0.23
CA LEU A 110 -10.49 -2.68 -1.06
C LEU A 110 -12.02 -2.79 -0.91
N GLY A 111 -12.74 -2.04 -1.73
CA GLY A 111 -14.20 -1.92 -1.69
C GLY A 111 -14.72 -0.95 -0.62
N HIS A 112 -13.83 -0.28 0.11
CA HIS A 112 -14.17 0.61 1.20
C HIS A 112 -13.77 2.07 0.92
N LYS A 113 -14.43 2.97 1.63
CA LYS A 113 -14.15 4.39 1.64
C LYS A 113 -13.25 4.71 2.83
N TRP A 114 -12.16 5.40 2.57
CA TRP A 114 -11.17 5.80 3.55
C TRP A 114 -11.08 7.33 3.57
N GLN A 115 -11.08 7.93 4.75
CA GLN A 115 -10.89 9.36 4.94
C GLN A 115 -9.50 9.61 5.52
N MET A 116 -8.79 10.61 4.97
CA MET A 116 -7.54 11.04 5.59
C MET A 116 -7.85 11.89 6.83
N THR A 117 -7.31 11.48 7.98
CA THR A 117 -7.37 12.21 9.26
C THR A 117 -5.99 12.76 9.61
N SER A 118 -5.81 13.35 10.79
CA SER A 118 -4.46 13.68 11.29
C SER A 118 -3.64 12.44 11.66
N GLU A 119 -4.31 11.33 11.98
CA GLU A 119 -3.66 10.09 12.40
C GLU A 119 -3.42 9.11 11.23
N GLY A 120 -3.88 9.45 10.02
CA GLY A 120 -3.80 8.62 8.83
C GLY A 120 -5.16 8.25 8.25
N LEU A 121 -5.19 7.21 7.41
CA LEU A 121 -6.43 6.75 6.78
C LEU A 121 -7.33 6.02 7.77
N GLU A 122 -8.57 6.51 7.90
CA GLU A 122 -9.61 5.89 8.72
C GLU A 122 -10.77 5.39 7.84
N CYS A 123 -11.15 4.13 8.04
CA CYS A 123 -12.21 3.52 7.26
C CYS A 123 -13.59 4.04 7.66
N GLN A 124 -14.39 4.43 6.66
CA GLN A 124 -15.69 5.06 6.88
C GLN A 124 -16.87 4.08 6.78
N ASN A 125 -16.65 2.93 6.13
CA ASN A 125 -17.70 1.94 5.86
C ASN A 125 -17.17 0.51 5.87
N CYS A 126 -16.08 0.25 6.60
CA CYS A 126 -15.63 -1.11 6.83
C CYS A 126 -16.71 -1.81 7.67
N PRO A 127 -17.06 -3.07 7.37
CA PRO A 127 -17.85 -3.86 8.28
C PRO A 127 -17.13 -3.89 9.63
N GLU A 128 -17.86 -3.85 10.75
CA GLU A 128 -17.24 -4.09 12.04
C GLU A 128 -16.45 -5.39 11.94
N GLU A 129 -15.12 -5.30 11.99
CA GLU A 129 -14.31 -6.50 11.98
C GLU A 129 -14.78 -7.35 13.15
N LYS A 130 -15.06 -8.63 12.88
CA LYS A 130 -14.98 -9.64 13.92
C LYS A 130 -13.57 -9.51 14.46
N LYS A 131 -13.38 -8.72 15.55
CA LYS A 131 -12.10 -8.51 16.21
C LYS A 131 -11.37 -9.83 16.14
N ARG A 132 -10.31 -9.95 15.33
CA ARG A 132 -9.50 -11.16 15.34
C ARG A 132 -9.15 -11.29 16.81
N LYS A 133 -9.73 -12.29 17.50
CA LYS A 133 -9.48 -12.49 18.93
C LYS A 133 -7.96 -12.49 19.03
N LYS A 134 -7.37 -11.47 19.65
CA LYS A 134 -5.94 -11.47 19.92
C LYS A 134 -5.76 -12.70 20.78
N PHE A 135 -5.29 -13.81 20.20
CA PHE A 135 -4.80 -14.95 20.96
C PHE A 135 -3.58 -14.44 21.70
N ARG A 136 -3.80 -13.83 22.87
CA ARG A 136 -2.74 -13.59 23.83
C ARG A 136 -2.36 -14.98 24.33
N ARG A 137 -1.26 -15.51 23.81
CA ARG A 137 -0.54 -16.58 24.48
C ARG A 137 0.02 -15.97 25.74
N GLU A 138 -0.60 -16.27 26.87
CA GLU A 138 -0.03 -15.94 28.17
C GLU A 138 0.93 -17.08 28.51
N ASN A 139 2.23 -16.79 28.39
CA ASN A 139 3.25 -17.66 28.94
C ASN A 139 3.45 -17.22 30.39
N THR A 140 3.17 -18.11 31.34
CA THR A 140 3.46 -17.88 32.76
C THR A 140 4.83 -18.45 33.08
N VAL A 141 5.65 -17.65 33.79
CA VAL A 141 6.97 -18.06 34.30
C VAL A 141 6.91 -18.03 35.81
N ASN A 142 7.04 -19.19 36.43
CA ASN A 142 7.15 -19.33 37.88
C ASN A 142 8.59 -19.69 38.24
N ILE A 143 9.16 -18.98 39.21
CA ILE A 143 10.52 -19.21 39.71
C ILE A 143 10.41 -19.51 41.21
N ASP A 144 10.93 -20.67 41.63
CA ASP A 144 11.03 -21.05 43.04
C ASP A 144 12.40 -21.66 43.35
N THR A 145 12.59 -22.12 44.60
CA THR A 145 13.86 -22.69 45.08
C THR A 145 14.25 -23.99 44.38
N ASN A 146 13.31 -24.63 43.67
CA ASN A 146 13.51 -25.90 42.96
C ASN A 146 13.70 -25.69 41.45
N GLY A 147 13.46 -24.50 40.90
CA GLY A 147 13.81 -24.16 39.53
C GLY A 147 12.86 -23.20 38.81
N ILE A 148 12.93 -23.22 37.47
CA ILE A 148 12.09 -22.40 36.58
C ILE A 148 11.04 -23.31 35.93
N HIS A 149 9.77 -22.97 36.12
CA HIS A 149 8.63 -23.65 35.50
C HIS A 149 7.97 -22.73 34.47
N ILE A 150 7.93 -23.17 33.21
CA ILE A 150 7.33 -22.42 32.09
C ILE A 150 6.08 -23.16 31.62
N GLN A 151 4.93 -22.48 31.62
CA GLN A 151 3.67 -23.03 31.12
C GLN A 151 3.09 -22.12 30.03
N SER A 152 2.57 -22.75 28.97
CA SER A 152 1.84 -22.06 27.91
C SER A 152 0.34 -22.19 28.18
N GLY A 153 -0.34 -21.06 28.31
CA GLY A 153 -1.80 -20.99 28.42
C GLY A 153 -2.43 -20.26 27.24
N THR A 154 -3.62 -20.70 26.84
CA THR A 154 -4.51 -19.96 25.94
C THR A 154 -5.60 -19.30 26.78
N SER A 155 -5.53 -17.98 26.94
CA SER A 155 -6.66 -17.21 27.48
C SER A 155 -7.70 -17.00 26.37
N SER A 156 -8.96 -17.33 26.68
CA SER A 156 -10.13 -17.00 25.87
C SER A 156 -11.08 -16.23 26.78
N ASP A 157 -10.96 -14.91 26.80
CA ASP A 157 -12.01 -14.06 27.39
C ASP A 157 -13.27 -14.18 26.51
N TYR A 158 -14.38 -14.57 27.14
CA TYR A 158 -15.70 -14.80 26.52
C TYR A 158 -16.46 -13.50 26.31
#